data_AF-A0A1Q3SKB5-F1
#
_entry.id   AF-A0A1Q3SKB5-F1
#
_cell.length_a   1.000
_cell.length_b   1.000
_cell.length_c   1.000
_cell.angle_alpha   90.00
_cell.angle_beta   90.00
_cell.angle_gamma   90.00
#
_symmetry.space_group_name_H-M   'P 1'
#
loop_
_entity.id
_entity.type
_entity.pdbx_description
1 polymer ?
#
loop_
_entity_poly.entity_id
_entity_poly.type
_entity_poly.pdbx_seq_one_letter_code
_entity_poly.pdbx_strand_id
1 'polypeptide(L)'
;MEITFTRSGERTYSSVAVRDDKVRVWVPGYDHPDWLPHDLIHFVIENSLGLQYGFWGRVAAGAVFSGMKILEGRQLPHAAERSYTAVREQPRTGTQSEVLVGLMAGVAQMGIENDWPRVQKMLRQAWVDDHSEYSQISQGEVKRVCAELRIMEQRWQNLPVGEDLTVTWHSPKLAKAGGRKR
;
A
#
# COMPACT_ATOMS: atom_id res chain seq x y z
N MET A 1 7.02 -4.31 -9.62
CA MET A 1 6.57 -5.49 -8.85
C MET A 1 5.15 -5.85 -9.25
N GLU A 2 4.86 -7.13 -9.42
CA GLU A 2 3.51 -7.65 -9.67
C GLU A 2 2.97 -8.31 -8.40
N ILE A 3 1.68 -8.13 -8.10
CA ILE A 3 1.03 -8.70 -6.93
C ILE A 3 -0.25 -9.41 -7.39
N THR A 4 -0.39 -10.67 -7.04
CA THR A 4 -1.57 -11.48 -7.31
C THR A 4 -2.27 -11.77 -6.00
N PHE A 5 -3.51 -11.30 -5.86
CA PHE A 5 -4.40 -11.56 -4.74
C PHE A 5 -5.32 -12.71 -5.10
N THR A 6 -5.27 -13.81 -4.35
CA THR A 6 -6.14 -14.98 -4.54
C THR A 6 -7.25 -14.93 -3.49
N ARG A 7 -8.51 -14.94 -3.93
CA ARG A 7 -9.66 -15.05 -3.03
C ARG A 7 -9.85 -16.51 -2.61
N SER A 8 -9.24 -16.92 -1.51
CA SER A 8 -9.26 -18.33 -1.06
C SER A 8 -10.57 -18.76 -0.40
N GLY A 9 -11.46 -17.82 -0.07
CA GLY A 9 -12.77 -18.07 0.52
C GLY A 9 -13.62 -16.80 0.53
N GLU A 10 -14.82 -16.85 1.13
CA GLU A 10 -15.72 -15.69 1.14
C GLU A 10 -15.08 -14.43 1.74
N ARG A 11 -14.35 -14.61 2.85
CA ARG A 11 -13.65 -13.58 3.63
C ARG A 11 -12.20 -13.96 3.94
N THR A 12 -11.60 -14.78 3.08
CA THR A 12 -10.21 -15.20 3.22
C THR A 12 -9.51 -15.00 1.89
N TYR A 13 -8.25 -14.60 1.96
CA TYR A 13 -7.42 -14.39 0.80
C TYR A 13 -5.95 -14.64 1.14
N SER A 14 -5.12 -14.68 0.11
CA SER A 14 -3.67 -14.56 0.23
C SER A 14 -3.11 -13.85 -0.97
N SER A 15 -1.89 -13.35 -0.86
CA SER A 15 -1.25 -12.59 -1.92
C SER A 15 0.11 -13.16 -2.26
N VAL A 16 0.49 -13.12 -3.53
CA VAL A 16 1.84 -13.46 -4.00
C VAL A 16 2.42 -12.26 -4.72
N ALA A 17 3.54 -11.76 -4.24
CA ALA A 17 4.28 -10.69 -4.88
C ALA A 17 5.50 -11.23 -5.63
N VAL A 18 5.60 -10.88 -6.91
CA VAL A 18 6.77 -11.11 -7.75
C VAL A 18 7.55 -9.80 -7.85
N ARG A 19 8.64 -9.73 -7.11
CA ARG A 19 9.50 -8.55 -7.02
C ARG A 19 10.35 -8.37 -8.27
N ASP A 20 10.90 -7.17 -8.45
CA ASP A 20 11.73 -6.86 -9.62
C ASP A 20 13.04 -7.67 -9.63
N ASP A 21 13.52 -8.09 -8.45
CA ASP A 21 14.64 -9.03 -8.26
C ASP A 21 14.26 -10.50 -8.50
N LYS A 22 13.06 -10.77 -9.02
CA LYS A 22 12.50 -12.09 -9.34
C LYS A 22 12.24 -12.99 -8.14
N VAL A 23 12.33 -12.48 -6.91
CA VAL A 23 11.92 -13.23 -5.72
C VAL A 23 10.40 -13.24 -5.63
N ARG A 24 9.84 -14.43 -5.41
CA ARG A 24 8.41 -14.64 -5.18
C ARG A 24 8.14 -14.76 -3.69
N VAL A 25 7.31 -13.88 -3.17
CA VAL A 25 6.96 -13.81 -1.75
C VAL A 25 5.47 -14.05 -1.58
N TRP A 26 5.12 -15.07 -0.81
CA TRP A 26 3.76 -15.30 -0.35
C TRP A 26 3.48 -14.50 0.91
N VAL A 27 2.33 -13.85 0.93
CA VAL A 27 1.80 -13.00 1.99
C VAL A 27 0.47 -13.60 2.43
N PRO A 28 0.32 -14.01 3.70
CA PRO A 28 -0.97 -14.46 4.20
C PRO A 28 -1.95 -13.28 4.27
N GLY A 29 -3.23 -13.53 4.04
CA GLY A 29 -4.27 -12.56 4.42
C GLY A 29 -4.35 -12.50 5.94
N TYR A 30 -4.12 -11.32 6.52
CA TYR A 30 -4.12 -11.12 7.97
C TYR A 30 -5.48 -10.71 8.53
N ASP A 31 -6.44 -10.38 7.65
CA ASP A 31 -7.76 -9.90 8.01
C ASP A 31 -8.89 -10.70 7.33
N HIS A 32 -10.10 -10.49 7.83
CA HIS A 32 -11.35 -11.02 7.29
C HIS A 32 -12.17 -9.86 6.71
N PRO A 33 -11.90 -9.44 5.47
CA PRO A 33 -12.42 -8.19 4.96
C PRO A 33 -13.95 -8.20 4.84
N ASP A 34 -14.61 -7.21 5.44
CA ASP A 34 -16.02 -6.87 5.17
C ASP A 34 -16.16 -5.99 3.91
N TRP A 35 -15.07 -5.35 3.46
CA TRP A 35 -15.05 -4.43 2.32
C TRP A 35 -13.98 -4.80 1.29
N LEU A 36 -12.72 -4.60 1.63
CA LEU A 36 -11.54 -4.89 0.83
C LEU A 36 -10.46 -5.52 1.71
N PRO A 37 -9.66 -6.46 1.19
CA PRO A 37 -8.45 -6.95 1.86
C PRO A 37 -7.56 -5.78 2.30
N HIS A 38 -7.10 -5.78 3.54
CA HIS A 38 -6.28 -4.69 4.08
C HIS A 38 -5.04 -4.41 3.23
N ASP A 39 -4.35 -5.47 2.78
CA ASP A 39 -3.19 -5.35 1.90
C ASP A 39 -3.56 -4.82 0.50
N LEU A 40 -4.76 -5.08 -0.02
CA LEU A 40 -5.25 -4.48 -1.27
C LEU A 40 -5.53 -2.98 -1.10
N ILE A 41 -6.03 -2.56 0.07
CA ILE A 41 -6.19 -1.14 0.41
C ILE A 41 -4.82 -0.45 0.46
N HIS A 42 -3.83 -1.08 1.11
CA HIS A 42 -2.43 -0.62 1.07
C HIS A 42 -1.94 -0.45 -0.35
N PHE A 43 -2.16 -1.43 -1.23
CA PHE A 43 -1.75 -1.36 -2.62
C PHE A 43 -2.34 -0.12 -3.30
N VAL A 44 -3.66 0.09 -3.21
CA VAL A 44 -4.32 1.21 -3.89
C VAL A 44 -3.79 2.55 -3.41
N ILE A 45 -3.68 2.73 -2.09
CA ILE A 45 -3.27 4.01 -1.49
C ILE A 45 -1.80 4.30 -1.79
N GLU A 46 -0.92 3.32 -1.54
CA GLU A 46 0.51 3.48 -1.78
C GLU A 46 0.80 3.74 -3.26
N ASN A 47 0.18 2.98 -4.16
CA ASN A 47 0.39 3.15 -5.59
C ASN A 47 -0.18 4.47 -6.12
N SER A 48 -1.35 4.91 -5.61
CA SER A 48 -2.00 6.16 -6.06
C SER A 48 -1.28 7.42 -5.59
N LEU A 49 -0.61 7.36 -4.44
CA LEU A 49 0.11 8.47 -3.84
C LEU A 49 1.63 8.36 -4.04
N GLY A 50 2.12 7.29 -4.67
CA GLY A 50 3.55 7.07 -4.89
C GLY A 50 4.34 6.83 -3.60
N LEU A 51 3.72 6.23 -2.59
CA LEU A 51 4.35 5.97 -1.29
C LEU A 51 5.30 4.79 -1.40
N GLN A 52 6.53 4.98 -0.92
CA GLN A 52 7.60 3.98 -1.05
C GLN A 52 7.86 3.20 0.25
N TYR A 53 7.36 3.71 1.37
CA TYR A 53 7.69 3.19 2.70
C TYR A 53 6.48 2.63 3.45
N GLY A 54 5.36 2.42 2.75
CA GLY A 54 4.25 1.61 3.23
C GLY A 54 4.54 0.10 3.14
N PHE A 55 3.51 -0.72 3.29
CA PHE A 55 3.63 -2.18 3.30
C PHE A 55 4.20 -2.72 1.98
N TRP A 56 3.58 -2.42 0.84
CA TRP A 56 4.04 -2.95 -0.44
C TRP A 56 5.33 -2.30 -0.91
N GLY A 57 5.54 -1.02 -0.60
CA GLY A 57 6.83 -0.38 -0.83
C GLY A 57 7.99 -1.08 -0.11
N ARG A 58 7.78 -1.49 1.14
CA ARG A 58 8.76 -2.27 1.92
C ARG A 58 8.94 -3.68 1.35
N VAL A 59 7.87 -4.37 0.98
CA VAL A 59 7.95 -5.69 0.32
C VAL A 59 8.74 -5.57 -0.98
N ALA A 60 8.45 -4.57 -1.82
CA ALA A 60 9.18 -4.32 -3.06
C ALA A 60 10.68 -4.08 -2.82
N ALA A 61 11.01 -3.35 -1.74
CA ALA A 61 12.38 -3.14 -1.29
C ALA A 61 13.05 -4.38 -0.67
N GLY A 62 12.34 -5.49 -0.51
CA GLY A 62 12.86 -6.77 -0.03
C GLY A 62 12.61 -7.09 1.43
N ALA A 63 11.69 -6.36 2.08
CA ALA A 63 11.20 -6.74 3.40
C ALA A 63 10.44 -8.08 3.34
N VAL A 64 10.65 -8.90 4.36
CA VAL A 64 9.86 -10.11 4.63
C VAL A 64 9.39 -10.01 6.07
N PHE A 65 8.08 -9.88 6.27
CA PHE A 65 7.47 -9.73 7.59
C PHE A 65 7.09 -11.08 8.20
N SER A 66 6.76 -11.08 9.50
CA SER A 66 6.34 -12.29 10.20
C SER A 66 5.14 -12.96 9.52
N GLY A 67 5.27 -14.24 9.18
CA GLY A 67 4.23 -15.03 8.49
C GLY A 67 4.38 -15.09 6.97
N MET A 68 5.20 -14.23 6.36
CA MET A 68 5.52 -14.31 4.92
C MET A 68 6.47 -15.46 4.61
N LYS A 69 6.39 -15.98 3.38
CA LYS A 69 7.25 -17.07 2.91
C LYS A 69 7.85 -16.74 1.55
N ILE A 70 9.14 -16.97 1.38
CA ILE A 70 9.77 -16.95 0.06
C ILE A 70 9.41 -18.28 -0.62
N LEU A 71 8.70 -18.20 -1.74
CA LEU A 71 8.33 -19.36 -2.54
C LEU A 71 9.46 -19.75 -3.50
N GLU A 72 10.04 -18.76 -4.18
CA GLU A 72 11.08 -18.95 -5.19
C GLU A 72 12.04 -17.76 -5.25
N GLY A 73 13.24 -18.01 -5.78
CA GLY A 73 14.32 -17.03 -5.90
C GLY A 73 15.30 -17.07 -4.73
N ARG A 74 16.57 -16.72 -5.01
CA ARG A 74 17.60 -16.62 -3.97
C ARG A 74 17.60 -15.19 -3.44
N GLN A 75 17.28 -15.02 -2.17
CA GLN A 75 17.55 -13.75 -1.50
C GLN A 75 19.07 -13.56 -1.50
N LEU A 76 19.56 -12.51 -2.18
CA LEU A 76 21.00 -12.22 -2.23
C LEU A 76 21.51 -12.06 -0.78
N PRO A 77 22.68 -12.62 -0.43
CA PRO A 77 23.31 -12.33 0.85
C PRO A 77 23.45 -10.81 0.94
N HIS A 78 23.01 -10.22 2.06
CA HIS A 78 22.93 -8.76 2.29
C HIS A 78 21.79 -7.98 1.61
N ALA A 79 20.89 -8.61 0.83
CA ALA A 79 19.62 -7.98 0.46
C ALA A 79 18.69 -7.93 1.68
N ALA A 80 18.57 -9.04 2.42
CA ALA A 80 17.90 -9.07 3.72
C ALA A 80 18.46 -7.99 4.65
N GLU A 81 19.78 -7.81 4.74
CA GLU A 81 20.42 -6.87 5.67
C GLU A 81 20.20 -5.39 5.28
N ARG A 82 20.24 -5.05 3.98
CA ARG A 82 19.94 -3.69 3.47
C ARG A 82 18.44 -3.35 3.56
N SER A 83 17.58 -4.33 3.29
CA SER A 83 16.12 -4.18 3.43
C SER A 83 15.69 -4.17 4.91
N TYR A 84 16.32 -4.99 5.75
CA TYR A 84 16.06 -5.07 7.21
C TYR A 84 16.57 -3.82 7.93
N THR A 85 17.71 -3.24 7.53
CA THR A 85 18.16 -1.92 8.02
C THR A 85 17.26 -0.80 7.52
N ALA A 86 16.94 -0.69 6.23
CA ALA A 86 16.05 0.35 5.72
C ALA A 86 14.64 0.32 6.34
N VAL A 87 14.09 -0.88 6.61
CA VAL A 87 12.77 -1.07 7.26
C VAL A 87 12.82 -0.80 8.77
N ARG A 88 13.94 -1.14 9.46
CA ARG A 88 14.14 -0.81 10.90
C ARG A 88 14.54 0.65 11.13
N GLU A 89 15.17 1.31 10.17
CA GLU A 89 15.61 2.70 10.30
C GLU A 89 14.45 3.69 10.16
N GLN A 90 13.30 3.23 9.65
CA GLN A 90 12.09 4.05 9.57
C GLN A 90 10.84 3.36 10.18
N PRO A 91 10.83 3.00 11.47
CA PRO A 91 9.64 2.39 12.10
C PRO A 91 8.46 3.36 12.08
N ARG A 92 8.75 4.67 12.22
CA ARG A 92 7.73 5.73 12.21
C ARG A 92 6.96 5.78 10.89
N THR A 93 7.62 5.56 9.75
CA THR A 93 6.93 5.63 8.44
C THR A 93 5.94 4.51 8.23
N GLY A 94 6.14 3.35 8.88
CA GLY A 94 5.19 2.23 8.82
C GLY A 94 3.92 2.54 9.62
N THR A 95 4.07 3.05 10.85
CA THR A 95 2.93 3.52 11.64
C THR A 95 2.19 4.66 10.92
N GLN A 96 2.92 5.56 10.25
CA GLN A 96 2.32 6.64 9.48
C GLN A 96 1.51 6.12 8.28
N SER A 97 2.03 5.12 7.54
CA SER A 97 1.30 4.52 6.43
C SER A 97 0.01 3.85 6.88
N GLU A 98 0.02 3.13 8.01
CA GLU A 98 -1.20 2.51 8.57
C GLU A 98 -2.26 3.55 8.93
N VAL A 99 -1.86 4.65 9.56
CA VAL A 99 -2.77 5.76 9.91
C VAL A 99 -3.38 6.38 8.65
N LEU A 100 -2.56 6.65 7.64
CA LEU A 100 -3.05 7.20 6.37
C LEU A 100 -4.00 6.22 5.67
N VAL A 101 -3.65 4.93 5.65
CA VAL A 101 -4.47 3.87 5.06
C VAL A 101 -5.84 3.81 5.72
N GLY A 102 -5.88 3.78 7.05
CA GLY A 102 -7.12 3.81 7.82
C GLY A 102 -7.94 5.08 7.57
N LEU A 103 -7.30 6.25 7.51
CA LEU A 103 -7.99 7.52 7.24
C LEU A 103 -8.64 7.52 5.85
N MET A 104 -7.88 7.17 4.81
CA MET A 104 -8.37 7.18 3.42
C MET A 104 -9.44 6.12 3.17
N ALA A 105 -9.28 4.93 3.76
CA ALA A 105 -10.31 3.90 3.78
C ALA A 105 -11.60 4.43 4.43
N GLY A 106 -11.49 5.08 5.59
CA GLY A 106 -12.63 5.70 6.27
C GLY A 106 -13.31 6.79 5.44
N VAL A 107 -12.54 7.67 4.79
CA VAL A 107 -13.07 8.70 3.89
C VAL A 107 -13.86 8.07 2.73
N ALA A 108 -13.31 7.04 2.10
CA ALA A 108 -13.95 6.34 0.99
C ALA A 108 -15.26 5.63 1.42
N GLN A 109 -15.24 4.90 2.54
CA GLN A 109 -16.41 4.20 3.09
C GLN A 109 -17.51 5.16 3.53
N MET A 110 -17.15 6.30 4.13
CA MET A 110 -18.13 7.32 4.50
C MET A 110 -18.66 8.13 3.30
N GLY A 111 -18.01 8.06 2.14
CA GLY A 111 -18.38 8.83 0.95
C GLY A 111 -18.21 10.34 1.10
N ILE A 112 -17.22 10.78 1.90
CA ILE A 112 -17.02 12.19 2.25
C ILE A 112 -15.90 12.88 1.46
N GLU A 113 -15.38 12.28 0.39
CA GLU A 113 -14.26 12.85 -0.39
C GLU A 113 -14.57 14.20 -1.06
N ASN A 114 -15.86 14.55 -1.19
CA ASN A 114 -16.30 15.85 -1.69
C ASN A 114 -16.39 16.91 -0.59
N ASP A 115 -16.46 16.52 0.69
CA ASP A 115 -16.43 17.42 1.85
C ASP A 115 -14.98 17.70 2.28
N TRP A 116 -14.32 18.53 1.47
CA TRP A 116 -12.90 18.85 1.70
C TRP A 116 -12.61 19.46 3.07
N PRO A 117 -13.39 20.42 3.61
CA PRO A 117 -13.14 20.95 4.94
C PRO A 117 -13.12 19.85 6.02
N ARG A 118 -14.02 18.87 5.95
CA ARG A 118 -14.05 17.73 6.88
C ARG A 118 -12.84 16.82 6.70
N VAL A 119 -12.52 16.43 5.47
CA VAL A 119 -11.37 15.57 5.17
C VAL A 119 -10.06 16.26 5.58
N GLN A 120 -9.91 17.54 5.28
CA GLN A 120 -8.74 18.33 5.64
C GLN A 120 -8.57 18.41 7.17
N LYS A 121 -9.67 18.54 7.92
CA LYS A 121 -9.63 18.50 9.39
C LYS A 121 -9.15 17.14 9.89
N MET A 122 -9.63 16.03 9.33
CA MET A 122 -9.18 14.68 9.69
C MET A 122 -7.68 14.49 9.41
N LEU A 123 -7.20 14.93 8.24
CA LEU A 123 -5.78 14.89 7.87
C LEU A 123 -4.93 15.70 8.84
N ARG A 124 -5.34 16.93 9.19
CA ARG A 124 -4.62 17.77 10.16
C ARG A 124 -4.58 17.16 11.56
N GLN A 125 -5.64 16.48 11.98
CA GLN A 125 -5.70 15.80 13.27
C GLN A 125 -4.79 14.56 13.33
N ALA A 126 -4.60 13.88 12.20
CA ALA A 126 -3.65 12.78 12.10
C ALA A 126 -2.18 13.26 12.16
N TRP A 127 -1.91 14.48 11.70
CA TRP A 127 -0.56 15.04 11.51
C TRP A 127 -0.34 16.33 12.30
N VAL A 128 -0.42 16.25 13.63
CA VAL A 128 -0.41 17.42 14.53
C VAL A 128 0.85 18.31 14.40
N ASP A 129 2.03 17.74 14.14
CA ASP A 129 3.31 18.50 14.08
C ASP A 129 4.25 18.06 12.93
N ASP A 130 3.74 17.30 11.97
CA ASP A 130 4.60 16.49 11.09
C ASP A 130 4.77 17.09 9.70
N HIS A 131 6.01 17.37 9.30
CA HIS A 131 6.40 17.70 7.91
C HIS A 131 6.49 16.43 7.04
N SER A 132 5.79 15.35 7.41
CA SER A 132 5.84 14.11 6.65
C SER A 132 5.35 14.32 5.23
N GLU A 133 5.81 13.46 4.33
CA GLU A 133 5.33 13.39 2.94
C GLU A 133 3.80 13.24 2.85
N TYR A 134 3.14 12.81 3.94
CA TYR A 134 1.69 12.62 4.05
C TYR A 134 0.91 13.89 4.44
N SER A 135 1.59 14.94 4.90
CA SER A 135 0.96 16.20 5.35
C SER A 135 0.44 17.08 4.20
N GLN A 136 0.85 16.80 2.96
CA GLN A 136 0.58 17.62 1.77
C GLN A 136 -0.50 17.04 0.83
N ILE A 137 -1.23 16.02 1.26
CA ILE A 137 -2.28 15.39 0.44
C ILE A 137 -3.37 16.41 0.08
N SER A 138 -3.59 16.60 -1.21
CA SER A 138 -4.58 17.51 -1.78
C SER A 138 -5.96 16.86 -1.93
N GLN A 139 -7.00 17.68 -2.08
CA GLN A 139 -8.36 17.19 -2.37
C GLN A 139 -8.41 16.32 -3.64
N GLY A 140 -7.63 16.69 -4.67
CA GLY A 140 -7.58 15.93 -5.92
C GLY A 140 -6.98 14.54 -5.73
N GLU A 141 -5.97 14.40 -4.87
CA GLU A 141 -5.39 13.11 -4.49
C GLU A 141 -6.35 12.26 -3.69
N VAL A 142 -7.05 12.83 -2.70
CA VAL A 142 -8.10 12.11 -1.95
C VAL A 142 -9.16 11.57 -2.91
N LYS A 143 -9.71 12.42 -3.78
CA LYS A 143 -10.74 11.99 -4.74
C LYS A 143 -10.26 10.88 -5.66
N ARG A 144 -9.01 10.97 -6.14
CA ARG A 144 -8.39 9.93 -6.96
C ARG A 144 -8.29 8.61 -6.21
N VAL A 145 -7.76 8.63 -4.98
CA VAL A 145 -7.63 7.45 -4.13
C VAL A 145 -9.00 6.83 -3.86
N CYS A 146 -10.03 7.61 -3.52
CA CYS A 146 -11.38 7.11 -3.31
C CYS A 146 -11.99 6.50 -4.58
N ALA A 147 -11.73 7.07 -5.75
CA ALA A 147 -12.17 6.50 -7.02
C ALA A 147 -11.49 5.16 -7.31
N GLU A 148 -10.17 5.07 -7.12
CA GLU A 148 -9.42 3.82 -7.31
C GLU A 148 -9.83 2.73 -6.31
N LEU A 149 -10.11 3.10 -5.05
CA LEU A 149 -10.64 2.17 -4.04
C LEU A 149 -11.98 1.58 -4.48
N ARG A 150 -12.88 2.38 -5.06
CA ARG A 150 -14.18 1.90 -5.56
C ARG A 150 -14.04 1.00 -6.79
N ILE A 151 -13.11 1.32 -7.69
CA ILE A 151 -12.79 0.43 -8.82
C ILE A 151 -12.28 -0.91 -8.30
N MET A 152 -11.39 -0.87 -7.30
CA MET A 152 -10.82 -2.09 -6.74
C MET A 152 -11.85 -2.89 -5.94
N GLU A 153 -12.74 -2.23 -5.21
CA GLU A 153 -13.90 -2.85 -4.56
C GLU A 153 -14.74 -3.61 -5.57
N GLN A 154 -15.11 -2.99 -6.69
CA GLN A 154 -15.88 -3.66 -7.74
C GLN A 154 -15.15 -4.88 -8.31
N ARG A 155 -13.83 -4.78 -8.54
CA ARG A 155 -13.03 -5.90 -9.02
C ARG A 155 -12.97 -7.04 -8.01
N TRP A 156 -12.78 -6.72 -6.73
CA TRP A 156 -12.68 -7.71 -5.65
C TRP A 156 -14.02 -8.40 -5.37
N GLN A 157 -15.11 -7.64 -5.28
CA GLN A 157 -16.44 -8.19 -4.99
C GLN A 157 -16.95 -9.10 -6.10
N ASN A 158 -16.63 -8.78 -7.36
CA ASN A 158 -16.96 -9.62 -8.51
C ASN A 158 -15.99 -10.79 -8.72
N LEU A 159 -14.89 -10.88 -7.96
CA LEU A 159 -13.92 -11.97 -8.07
C LEU A 159 -14.48 -13.23 -7.40
N PRO A 160 -14.69 -14.34 -8.12
CA PRO A 160 -15.13 -15.60 -7.52
C PRO A 160 -14.09 -16.15 -6.52
N VAL A 161 -14.56 -16.99 -5.60
CA VAL A 161 -13.66 -17.77 -4.74
C VAL A 161 -12.85 -18.75 -5.60
N GLY A 162 -11.55 -18.79 -5.37
CA GLY A 162 -10.57 -19.58 -6.13
C GLY A 162 -9.92 -18.82 -7.28
N GLU A 163 -10.38 -17.61 -7.58
CA GLU A 163 -9.86 -16.79 -8.68
C GLU A 163 -8.86 -15.73 -8.18
N ASP A 164 -8.11 -15.19 -9.13
CA ASP A 164 -6.98 -14.29 -8.91
C ASP A 164 -7.24 -12.89 -9.44
N LEU A 165 -6.83 -11.89 -8.65
CA LEU A 165 -6.77 -10.49 -9.02
C LEU A 165 -5.31 -10.03 -9.06
N THR A 166 -4.80 -9.78 -10.27
CA THR A 166 -3.43 -9.29 -10.44
C THR A 166 -3.40 -7.78 -10.63
N VAL A 167 -2.46 -7.14 -9.94
CA VAL A 167 -2.20 -5.70 -9.99
C VAL A 167 -0.70 -5.43 -10.07
N THR A 168 -0.34 -4.32 -10.69
CA THR A 168 1.06 -3.91 -10.86
C THR A 168 1.36 -2.75 -9.93
N TRP A 169 2.35 -2.94 -9.05
CA TRP A 169 2.89 -1.87 -8.22
C TRP A 169 4.02 -1.18 -8.96
N HIS A 170 3.83 0.11 -9.20
CA HIS A 170 4.81 0.96 -9.87
C HIS A 170 5.66 1.68 -8.81
N SER A 171 6.91 1.26 -8.65
CA SER A 171 7.88 2.07 -7.91
C SER A 171 7.98 3.42 -8.61
N PRO A 172 7.76 4.56 -7.92
CA PRO A 172 8.08 5.84 -8.50
C PRO A 172 9.58 5.86 -8.78
N LYS A 173 9.98 5.82 -10.06
CA LYS A 173 11.33 6.26 -10.41
C LYS A 173 11.44 7.68 -9.89
N LEU A 174 12.33 7.92 -8.93
CA LEU A 174 12.70 9.26 -8.46
C LEU A 174 12.71 10.20 -9.67
N ALA A 175 11.69 11.07 -9.78
CA ALA A 175 11.78 12.18 -10.71
C ALA A 175 13.01 12.94 -10.23
N LYS A 176 14.07 12.95 -11.06
CA LYS A 176 15.30 13.67 -10.75
C LYS A 176 14.88 15.04 -10.26
N ALA A 177 15.22 15.37 -9.01
CA ALA A 177 14.97 16.68 -8.44
C ALA A 177 15.39 17.72 -9.48
N GLY A 178 14.39 18.39 -10.06
CA GLY A 178 14.60 19.38 -11.10
C GLY A 178 15.58 20.39 -10.53
N GLY A 179 16.77 20.47 -11.15
CA GLY A 179 17.80 21.39 -10.74
C GLY A 179 17.20 22.79 -10.70
N ARG A 180 17.10 23.37 -9.50
CA ARG A 180 16.96 24.81 -9.33
C ARG A 180 18.20 25.43 -9.96
N LYS A 181 18.08 25.86 -11.22
CA LYS A 181 18.99 26.85 -11.78
C LYS A 181 18.73 28.14 -11.01
N ARG A 182 19.83 28.65 -10.45
CA ARG A 182 19.96 29.97 -9.83
C ARG A 182 19.63 31.07 -10.83
#